data_AF-A0A261GM87-F1
#
_entry.id   AF-A0A261GM87-F1
#
_cell.length_a   1.000
_cell.length_b   1.000
_cell.length_c   1.000
_cell.angle_alpha   90.00
_cell.angle_beta   90.00
_cell.angle_gamma   90.00
#
_symmetry.space_group_name_H-M   'P 1'
#
loop_
_entity.id
_entity.type
_entity.pdbx_description
1 polymer ?
#
loop_
_entity_poly.entity_id
_entity_poly.type
_entity_poly.pdbx_seq_one_letter_code
_entity_poly.pdbx_strand_id
1 'polypeptide(L)'
;MKLLSRIFTGPGITVVLLPISILAGCSNQGMYDSIRYSNQVECRKLPQPQYEECMQQNSMEYDDYRREREKVLNEKTESAG
;
A
#
# COMPACT_ATOMS: atom_id res chain seq x y z
N MET A 1 -23.35 -30.24 -19.55
CA MET A 1 -22.88 -29.10 -20.37
C MET A 1 -24.00 -28.60 -21.29
N LYS A 2 -25.10 -28.10 -20.71
CA LYS A 2 -26.26 -27.53 -21.45
C LYS A 2 -27.18 -26.73 -20.51
N LEU A 3 -26.59 -25.97 -19.58
CA LEU A 3 -27.33 -25.18 -18.58
C LEU A 3 -26.82 -23.74 -18.39
N LEU A 4 -25.90 -23.28 -19.26
CA LEU A 4 -25.38 -21.91 -19.21
C LEU A 4 -25.79 -21.03 -20.40
N SER A 5 -26.59 -21.55 -21.33
CA SER A 5 -26.96 -20.82 -22.56
C SER A 5 -28.36 -20.20 -22.53
N ARG A 6 -28.82 -19.73 -21.36
CA ARG A 6 -30.13 -19.04 -21.23
C ARG A 6 -30.07 -17.67 -20.56
N ILE A 7 -28.90 -17.04 -20.50
CA ILE A 7 -28.75 -15.69 -19.93
C ILE A 7 -28.79 -14.58 -21.02
N PHE A 8 -28.78 -14.94 -22.31
CA PHE A 8 -28.78 -13.99 -23.41
C PHE A 8 -30.14 -13.95 -24.12
N THR A 9 -31.06 -13.10 -23.65
CA THR A 9 -32.11 -12.47 -24.49
C THR A 9 -32.75 -11.32 -23.69
N GLY A 10 -32.11 -10.15 -23.74
CA GLY A 10 -32.67 -8.90 -23.22
C GLY A 10 -31.74 -7.72 -23.49
N PRO A 11 -32.11 -6.72 -24.31
CA PRO A 11 -31.22 -5.62 -24.73
C PRO A 11 -31.16 -4.46 -23.71
N GLY A 12 -31.39 -4.74 -22.41
CA GLY A 12 -31.56 -3.70 -21.39
C GLY A 12 -30.55 -3.71 -20.25
N ILE A 13 -29.69 -4.73 -20.14
CA ILE A 13 -28.76 -4.89 -19.00
C ILE A 13 -27.39 -5.35 -19.52
N THR A 14 -26.82 -4.57 -20.42
CA THR A 14 -25.43 -4.74 -20.89
C THR A 14 -24.63 -3.46 -20.67
N VAL A 15 -24.77 -2.86 -19.49
CA VAL A 15 -23.91 -1.76 -19.05
C VAL A 15 -23.55 -2.01 -17.59
N VAL A 16 -22.25 -1.95 -17.29
CA VAL A 16 -21.59 -2.01 -15.98
C VAL A 16 -21.32 -3.41 -15.38
N LEU A 17 -20.49 -4.20 -16.05
CA LEU A 17 -19.46 -4.96 -15.34
C LEU A 17 -18.10 -4.29 -15.64
N LEU A 18 -17.94 -3.10 -15.07
CA LEU A 18 -16.69 -2.34 -15.05
C LEU A 18 -15.69 -3.07 -14.14
N PRO A 19 -14.42 -3.26 -14.53
CA PRO A 19 -13.51 -4.15 -13.83
C PRO A 19 -13.14 -3.58 -12.46
N ILE A 20 -13.59 -4.23 -11.38
CA ILE A 20 -13.24 -3.93 -9.98
C ILE A 20 -11.75 -4.24 -9.69
N SER A 21 -11.02 -4.83 -10.65
CA SER A 21 -9.64 -5.29 -10.49
C SER A 21 -8.55 -4.20 -10.52
N ILE A 22 -8.89 -2.92 -10.71
CA ILE A 22 -7.89 -1.84 -10.82
C ILE A 22 -7.25 -1.49 -9.45
N LEU A 23 -7.84 -1.94 -8.33
CA LEU A 23 -7.32 -1.64 -6.98
C LEU A 23 -6.14 -2.52 -6.54
N ALA A 24 -5.83 -3.60 -7.25
CA ALA A 24 -4.74 -4.51 -6.87
C ALA A 24 -3.32 -3.96 -7.15
N GLY A 25 -3.22 -2.76 -7.75
CA GLY A 25 -1.96 -2.19 -8.24
C GLY A 25 -1.45 -0.96 -7.50
N CYS A 26 -2.02 -0.56 -6.36
CA CYS A 26 -1.44 0.54 -5.58
C CYS A 26 -0.03 0.14 -5.13
N SER A 27 1.00 0.79 -5.68
CA SER A 27 2.40 0.51 -5.34
C SER A 27 2.63 0.80 -3.86
N ASN A 28 3.10 -0.21 -3.13
CA ASN A 28 3.49 -0.07 -1.72
C ASN A 28 4.57 1.00 -1.54
N GLN A 29 5.45 1.18 -2.53
CA GLN A 29 6.45 2.24 -2.55
C GLN A 29 5.82 3.62 -2.66
N GLY A 30 4.90 3.81 -3.61
CA GLY A 30 4.23 5.10 -3.79
C GLY A 30 3.44 5.53 -2.57
N MET A 31 2.77 4.58 -1.90
CA MET A 31 2.09 4.83 -0.63
C MET A 31 3.09 5.22 0.47
N TYR A 32 4.17 4.45 0.63
CA TYR A 32 5.21 4.75 1.61
C TYR A 32 5.85 6.13 1.41
N ASP A 33 6.25 6.44 0.18
CA ASP A 33 6.90 7.71 -0.15
C ASP A 33 5.98 8.90 0.13
N SER A 34 4.68 8.75 -0.13
CA SER A 34 3.68 9.79 0.17
C SER A 34 3.56 10.07 1.67
N ILE A 35 3.56 9.01 2.49
CA ILE A 35 3.48 9.12 3.95
C ILE A 35 4.80 9.69 4.50
N ARG A 36 5.95 9.17 4.04
CA ARG A 36 7.27 9.66 4.45
C ARG A 36 7.41 11.15 4.16
N TYR A 37 7.03 11.57 2.95
CA TYR A 37 7.07 12.97 2.57
C TYR A 37 6.14 13.83 3.46
N SER A 38 4.91 13.38 3.70
CA SER A 38 3.98 14.08 4.59
C SER A 38 4.57 14.24 5.99
N ASN A 39 5.18 13.19 6.55
CA ASN A 39 5.81 13.26 7.86
C ASN A 39 6.98 14.24 7.89
N GLN A 40 7.82 14.27 6.85
CA GLN A 40 8.90 15.25 6.74
C GLN A 40 8.38 16.69 6.68
N VAL A 41 7.23 16.92 6.03
CA VAL A 41 6.56 18.23 6.03
C VAL A 41 6.08 18.60 7.43
N GLU A 42 5.52 17.65 8.19
CA GLU A 42 5.16 17.86 9.60
C GLU A 42 6.38 18.15 10.47
N CYS A 43 7.51 17.46 10.25
CA CYS A 43 8.75 17.72 10.99
C CYS A 43 9.17 19.19 10.89
N ARG A 44 9.01 19.83 9.73
CA ARG A 44 9.36 21.26 9.51
C ARG A 44 8.57 22.24 10.37
N LYS A 45 7.45 21.81 10.96
CA LYS A 45 6.65 22.64 11.88
C LYS A 45 7.18 22.58 13.32
N LEU A 46 8.06 21.63 13.62
CA LEU A 46 8.62 21.46 14.96
C LEU A 46 9.78 22.44 15.19
N PRO A 47 9.96 22.93 16.42
CA PRO A 47 11.17 23.67 16.79
C PRO A 47 12.37 22.71 16.86
N GLN A 48 13.58 23.25 16.73
CA GLN A 48 14.79 22.50 17.09
C GLN A 48 14.78 22.18 18.60
N PRO A 49 15.24 21.00 19.07
CA PRO A 49 15.93 19.88 18.39
C PRO A 49 14.99 18.79 17.82
N GLN A 50 13.68 18.93 18.06
CA GLN A 50 12.68 17.91 17.68
C GLN A 50 12.59 17.77 16.17
N TYR A 51 12.87 18.86 15.42
CA TYR A 51 13.02 18.82 13.98
C TYR A 51 14.08 17.79 13.53
N GLU A 52 15.28 17.84 14.10
CA GLU A 52 16.39 16.96 13.71
C GLU A 52 16.06 15.49 13.98
N GLU A 53 15.55 15.18 15.17
CA GLU A 53 15.14 13.83 15.54
C GLU A 53 14.01 13.30 14.63
N CYS A 54 12.98 14.13 14.38
CA CYS A 54 11.87 13.78 13.50
C CYS A 54 12.35 13.51 12.07
N MET A 55 13.23 14.36 11.54
CA MET A 55 13.77 14.19 10.19
C MET A 55 14.60 12.91 10.08
N GLN A 56 15.40 12.58 11.11
CA GLN A 56 16.20 11.37 11.14
C GLN A 56 15.32 10.10 11.18
N GLN A 57 14.22 10.12 11.92
CA GLN A 57 13.27 8.99 11.96
C GLN A 57 12.54 8.79 10.63
N ASN A 58 12.36 9.85 9.85
CA ASN A 58 11.63 9.82 8.57
C ASN A 58 12.55 9.86 7.34
N SER A 59 13.85 9.59 7.50
CA SER A 59 14.83 9.61 6.39
C SER A 59 15.07 8.26 5.71
N MET A 60 14.51 7.16 6.24
CA MET A 60 14.71 5.82 5.69
C MET A 60 14.20 5.70 4.24
N GLU A 61 14.96 5.00 3.41
CA GLU A 61 14.57 4.68 2.03
C GLU A 61 13.64 3.46 1.99
N TYR A 62 12.78 3.40 0.98
CA TYR A 62 11.76 2.36 0.87
C TYR A 62 12.35 0.94 0.84
N ASP A 63 13.48 0.74 0.16
CA ASP A 63 14.11 -0.58 0.07
C ASP A 63 14.67 -1.04 1.41
N ASP A 64 15.19 -0.13 2.24
CA ASP A 64 15.64 -0.43 3.60
C ASP A 64 14.46 -0.82 4.49
N TYR A 65 13.40 0.00 4.46
CA TYR A 65 12.15 -0.28 5.15
C TYR A 65 11.58 -1.65 4.77
N ARG A 66 11.54 -1.98 3.47
CA ARG A 66 11.01 -3.26 2.97
C ARG A 66 11.82 -4.42 3.52
N ARG A 67 13.15 -4.36 3.43
CA ARG A 67 14.05 -5.42 3.91
C ARG A 67 13.94 -5.63 5.42
N GLU A 68 13.90 -4.55 6.20
CA GLU A 68 13.77 -4.65 7.65
C GLU A 68 12.41 -5.21 8.07
N ARG A 69 11.34 -4.77 7.41
CA ARG A 69 9.99 -5.33 7.60
C ARG A 69 9.94 -6.82 7.30
N GLU A 70 10.55 -7.27 6.21
CA GLU A 70 10.61 -8.69 5.84
C GLU A 70 11.35 -9.53 6.88
N LYS A 71 12.49 -9.04 7.41
CA LYS A 71 13.23 -9.73 8.48
C LYS A 71 12.35 -9.94 9.72
N VAL A 72 11.70 -8.88 10.20
CA VAL A 72 10.83 -8.95 11.39
C VAL A 72 9.65 -9.93 11.17
N LEU A 73 9.08 -9.96 9.97
CA LEU A 73 8.00 -10.90 9.63
C LEU A 73 8.50 -12.35 9.60
N ASN A 74 9.69 -12.60 9.08
CA ASN A 74 10.28 -13.93 9.03
C ASN A 74 10.66 -14.42 10.43
N GLU A 75 11.32 -13.59 11.24
CA GLU A 75 11.65 -13.90 12.65
C GLU A 75 10.39 -14.21 13.47
N LYS A 76 9.33 -13.43 13.28
CA LYS A 76 8.04 -13.69 13.94
C LYS A 76 7.46 -15.03 13.53
N THR A 77 7.59 -15.41 12.26
CA THR A 77 7.07 -16.68 11.73
C THR A 77 7.85 -17.87 12.27
N GLU A 78 9.17 -17.73 12.45
CA GLU A 78 10.04 -18.76 13.05
C GLU A 78 9.83 -18.92 14.57
N SER A 79 9.48 -17.82 15.27
CA SER A 79 9.19 -17.86 16.72
C SER A 79 7.83 -18.46 17.09
N ALA A 80 6.97 -18.70 16.10
CA ALA A 80 5.60 -19.21 16.27
C ALA A 80 5.41 -20.65 15.74
N GLY A 81 6.49 -21.28 15.26
CA GLY A 81 6.52 -22.64 14.70
C GLY A 81 7.07 -23.68 15.65
#